data_AF-A0A2S8FFX9-F1
#
_entry.id   AF-A0A2S8FFX9-F1
#
_cell.length_a   1.000
_cell.length_b   1.000
_cell.length_c   1.000
_cell.angle_alpha   90.00
_cell.angle_beta   90.00
_cell.angle_gamma   90.00
#
_symmetry.space_group_name_H-M   'P 1'
#
loop_
_entity.id
_entity.type
_entity.pdbx_description
1 polymer ?
#
loop_
_entity_poly.entity_id
_entity_poly.type
_entity_poly.pdbx_seq_one_letter_code
_entity_poly.pdbx_strand_id
1 'polypeptide(L)'
;MNLPSDNPFESPSIVEEAPDPAVIDEEPTHPMSVLVFVSWCLFILMAAVHFGVCYVQRDVLNGILFCMTGVVGFILIIPTRGTMALGTLYALSMSVSCATFAATLAKGPQTIALLCYVLAYAIIAIILGYIEYQERLKTHG
;
A
#
# COMPACT_ATOMS: atom_id res chain seq x y z
N MET A 1 -26.09 41.83 -57.13
CA MET A 1 -25.32 42.79 -56.31
C MET A 1 -25.56 42.43 -54.86
N ASN A 2 -24.66 41.66 -54.26
CA ASN A 2 -24.63 41.41 -52.82
C ASN A 2 -23.32 41.99 -52.30
N LEU A 3 -23.42 42.92 -51.36
CA LEU A 3 -22.26 43.55 -50.72
C LEU A 3 -21.45 42.49 -49.94
N PRO A 4 -20.10 42.53 -49.99
CA PRO A 4 -19.29 41.80 -49.03
C PRO A 4 -19.46 42.46 -47.66
N SER A 5 -19.75 41.68 -46.61
CA SER A 5 -19.78 42.18 -45.24
C SER A 5 -18.34 42.39 -44.77
N ASP A 6 -17.88 43.65 -44.79
CA ASP A 6 -16.63 44.09 -44.15
C ASP A 6 -16.78 44.08 -42.62
N ASN A 7 -16.88 42.90 -42.02
CA ASN A 7 -16.72 42.77 -40.57
C ASN A 7 -15.28 42.33 -40.27
N PRO A 8 -14.40 43.25 -39.80
CA PRO A 8 -13.01 42.91 -39.49
C PRO A 8 -12.83 42.08 -38.21
N PHE A 9 -13.93 41.68 -37.56
CA PHE A 9 -13.93 40.89 -36.32
C PHE A 9 -14.48 39.47 -36.49
N GLU A 10 -14.72 39.01 -37.73
CA GLU A 10 -15.06 37.61 -37.97
C GLU A 10 -13.77 36.76 -37.90
N SER A 11 -13.34 36.47 -36.68
CA SER A 11 -12.29 35.50 -36.42
C SER A 11 -12.74 34.12 -36.93
N PRO A 12 -11.87 33.35 -37.62
CA PRO A 12 -12.22 32.03 -38.10
C PRO A 12 -12.71 31.20 -36.92
N SER A 13 -13.83 30.50 -37.11
CA SER A 13 -14.32 29.55 -36.11
C SER A 13 -13.21 28.54 -35.82
N ILE A 14 -12.47 28.76 -34.74
CA ILE A 14 -11.65 27.73 -34.13
C ILE A 14 -12.69 26.70 -33.71
N VAL A 15 -12.74 25.59 -34.45
CA VAL A 15 -13.37 24.38 -33.98
C VAL A 15 -12.63 24.06 -32.70
N GLU A 16 -13.20 24.41 -31.55
CA GLU A 16 -12.79 23.82 -30.29
C GLU A 16 -13.01 22.33 -30.46
N GLU A 17 -11.93 21.63 -30.75
CA GLU A 17 -11.87 20.18 -30.72
C GLU A 17 -12.20 19.82 -29.27
N ALA A 18 -13.47 19.50 -29.03
CA ALA A 18 -13.92 19.00 -27.75
C ALA A 18 -13.01 17.81 -27.41
N PRO A 19 -12.36 17.79 -26.22
CA PRO A 19 -11.48 16.68 -25.88
C PRO A 19 -12.31 15.42 -25.95
N ASP A 20 -11.90 14.48 -26.81
CA ASP A 20 -12.59 13.22 -26.99
C ASP A 20 -12.66 12.51 -25.62
N PRO A 21 -13.87 12.29 -25.05
CA PRO A 21 -14.00 11.60 -23.77
C PRO A 21 -13.63 10.11 -23.89
N ALA A 22 -13.34 9.60 -25.08
CA ALA A 22 -13.12 8.18 -25.35
C ALA A 22 -11.69 7.67 -25.10
N VAL A 23 -10.74 8.50 -24.67
CA VAL A 23 -9.44 8.00 -24.22
C VAL A 23 -9.08 8.68 -22.90
N ILE A 24 -9.75 8.24 -21.83
CA ILE A 24 -9.03 8.08 -20.58
C ILE A 24 -7.96 7.04 -20.92
N ASP A 25 -6.76 7.49 -21.26
CA ASP A 25 -5.57 6.66 -21.08
C ASP A 25 -5.58 6.33 -19.59
N GLU A 26 -6.23 5.22 -19.23
CA GLU A 26 -5.98 4.52 -17.99
C GLU A 26 -4.54 4.08 -18.10
N GLU A 27 -3.63 5.02 -17.86
CA GLU A 27 -2.21 4.76 -17.71
C GLU A 27 -2.15 3.56 -16.77
N PRO A 28 -1.65 2.39 -17.23
CA PRO A 28 -1.83 1.16 -16.51
C PRO A 28 -1.16 1.35 -15.17
N THR A 29 -1.97 1.53 -14.12
CA THR A 29 -1.55 1.89 -12.76
C THR A 29 -0.27 1.13 -12.48
N HIS A 30 0.87 1.84 -12.48
CA HIS A 30 2.17 1.18 -12.61
C HIS A 30 2.22 0.07 -11.55
N PRO A 31 2.43 -1.22 -11.89
CA PRO A 31 2.15 -2.35 -10.98
C PRO A 31 2.84 -2.22 -9.62
N MET A 32 3.91 -1.44 -9.57
CA MET A 32 4.61 -1.02 -8.36
C MET A 32 3.76 -0.19 -7.39
N SER A 33 3.04 0.81 -7.88
CA SER A 33 2.16 1.67 -7.08
C SER A 33 1.00 0.89 -6.45
N VAL A 34 0.44 -0.07 -7.18
CA VAL A 34 -0.60 -0.97 -6.68
C VAL A 34 -0.07 -1.84 -5.54
N LEU A 35 1.13 -2.41 -5.69
CA LEU A 35 1.72 -3.27 -4.65
C LEU A 35 2.05 -2.48 -3.38
N VAL A 36 2.58 -1.26 -3.50
CA VAL A 36 2.81 -0.34 -2.37
C VAL A 36 1.49 -0.05 -1.63
N PHE A 37 0.44 0.28 -2.38
CA PHE A 37 -0.89 0.51 -1.82
C PHE A 37 -1.45 -0.72 -1.11
N VAL A 38 -1.32 -1.91 -1.71
CA VAL A 38 -1.72 -3.17 -1.08
C VAL A 38 -0.95 -3.40 0.22
N SER A 39 0.36 -3.13 0.27
CA SER A 39 1.15 -3.22 1.50
C SER A 39 0.64 -2.29 2.59
N TRP A 40 0.25 -1.05 2.25
CA TRP A 40 -0.39 -0.13 3.20
C TRP A 40 -1.71 -0.67 3.75
N CYS A 41 -2.61 -1.13 2.87
CA CYS A 41 -3.89 -1.70 3.28
C CYS A 41 -3.70 -2.91 4.20
N LEU A 42 -2.72 -3.77 3.90
CA LEU A 42 -2.39 -4.92 4.72
C LEU A 42 -1.89 -4.51 6.11
N PHE A 43 -1.03 -3.49 6.24
CA PHE A 43 -0.58 -3.01 7.55
C PHE A 43 -1.72 -2.44 8.41
N ILE A 44 -2.62 -1.66 7.81
CA ILE A 44 -3.79 -1.12 8.52
C ILE A 44 -4.73 -2.24 8.95
N LEU A 45 -5.01 -3.19 8.05
CA LEU A 45 -5.82 -4.36 8.37
C LEU A 45 -5.18 -5.15 9.52
N MET A 46 -3.87 -5.40 9.47
CA MET A 46 -3.17 -6.11 10.53
C MET A 46 -3.25 -5.40 11.87
N ALA A 47 -3.09 -4.08 11.89
CA ALA A 47 -3.27 -3.26 13.10
C ALA A 47 -4.68 -3.40 13.68
N ALA A 48 -5.71 -3.29 12.83
CA ALA A 48 -7.10 -3.41 13.25
C ALA A 48 -7.43 -4.80 13.78
N VAL A 49 -6.93 -5.86 13.14
CA VAL A 49 -7.16 -7.24 13.58
C VAL A 49 -6.41 -7.55 14.88
N HIS A 50 -5.17 -7.06 15.06
CA HIS A 50 -4.46 -7.17 16.35
C HIS A 50 -5.22 -6.46 17.46
N PHE A 51 -5.67 -5.23 17.21
CA PHE A 51 -6.48 -4.49 18.17
C PHE A 51 -7.76 -5.24 18.54
N GLY A 52 -8.47 -5.80 17.56
CA GLY A 52 -9.67 -6.59 17.79
C GLY A 52 -9.42 -7.82 18.66
N VAL A 53 -8.33 -8.55 18.41
CA VAL A 53 -7.94 -9.71 19.24
C VAL A 53 -7.57 -9.29 20.66
N CYS A 54 -6.77 -8.24 20.81
CA CYS A 54 -6.40 -7.67 22.10
C CYS A 54 -7.63 -7.17 22.89
N TYR A 55 -8.59 -6.54 22.21
CA TYR A 55 -9.84 -6.08 22.80
C TYR A 55 -10.68 -7.25 23.36
N VAL A 56 -10.82 -8.34 22.60
CA VAL A 56 -11.52 -9.56 23.05
C VAL A 56 -10.80 -10.20 24.24
N GLN A 57 -9.47 -10.13 24.28
CA GLN A 57 -8.65 -10.63 25.40
C GLN A 57 -8.61 -9.66 26.59
N ARG A 58 -9.29 -8.51 26.52
CA ARG A 58 -9.27 -7.43 27.53
C ARG A 58 -7.87 -6.84 27.76
N ASP A 59 -6.99 -6.97 26.78
CA ASP A 59 -5.63 -6.44 26.80
C ASP A 59 -5.52 -5.22 25.87
N VAL A 60 -6.27 -4.17 26.21
CA VAL A 60 -6.42 -2.98 25.36
C VAL A 60 -5.09 -2.25 25.17
N LEU A 61 -4.21 -2.27 26.16
CA LEU A 61 -2.91 -1.59 26.10
C LEU A 61 -2.03 -2.21 25.01
N ASN A 62 -1.92 -3.55 24.96
CA ASN A 62 -1.19 -4.21 23.89
C ASN A 62 -1.86 -3.99 22.53
N GLY A 63 -3.19 -3.93 22.48
CA GLY A 63 -3.92 -3.57 21.26
C GLY A 63 -3.52 -2.19 20.72
N ILE A 64 -3.43 -1.18 21.58
CA ILE A 64 -2.99 0.17 21.20
C ILE A 64 -1.54 0.16 20.71
N LEU A 65 -0.65 -0.55 21.42
CA LEU A 65 0.75 -0.70 20.99
C LEU A 65 0.83 -1.32 19.60
N PHE A 66 0.06 -2.37 19.31
CA PHE A 66 0.00 -2.95 17.97
C PHE A 66 -0.51 -1.97 16.91
N CYS A 67 -1.51 -1.14 17.20
CA CYS A 67 -1.92 -0.07 16.29
C CYS A 67 -0.77 0.89 15.97
N MET A 68 0.00 1.29 16.99
CA MET A 68 1.18 2.15 16.80
C MET A 68 2.24 1.47 15.92
N THR A 69 2.45 0.17 16.10
CA THR A 69 3.37 -0.60 15.25
C THR A 69 2.88 -0.65 13.78
N GLY A 70 1.57 -0.75 13.55
CA GLY A 70 0.98 -0.66 12.21
C GLY A 70 1.20 0.71 11.55
N VAL A 71 1.06 1.80 12.33
CA VAL A 71 1.35 3.17 11.86
C VAL A 71 2.83 3.33 11.50
N VAL A 72 3.75 2.77 12.30
CA VAL A 72 5.17 2.75 11.97
C VAL A 72 5.42 2.00 10.65
N GLY A 73 4.81 0.82 10.48
CA GLY A 73 4.90 0.07 9.22
C GLY A 73 4.37 0.86 8.02
N PHE A 74 3.26 1.58 8.19
CA PHE A 74 2.68 2.45 7.17
C PHE A 74 3.63 3.59 6.77
N ILE A 75 4.24 4.27 7.75
CA ILE A 75 5.21 5.36 7.52
C ILE A 75 6.50 4.84 6.85
N LEU A 76 6.94 3.63 7.19
CA LEU A 76 8.12 3.03 6.58
C LEU A 76 7.91 2.65 5.12
N ILE A 77 6.67 2.53 4.65
CA ILE A 77 6.36 2.35 3.23
C ILE A 77 6.14 3.71 2.58
N ILE A 78 7.08 4.64 2.75
CA ILE A 78 7.24 5.73 1.77
C ILE A 78 7.99 5.10 0.59
N PRO A 79 7.66 5.39 -0.68
CA PRO A 79 8.29 4.78 -1.84
C PRO A 79 9.69 5.38 -2.10
N THR A 80 10.60 5.19 -1.14
CA THR A 80 12.04 5.35 -1.34
C THR A 80 12.72 4.02 -1.06
N ARG A 81 13.86 3.77 -1.71
CA ARG A 81 14.62 2.51 -1.56
C ARG A 81 14.94 2.17 -0.11
N GLY A 82 15.40 3.17 0.65
CA GLY A 82 15.79 2.98 2.05
C GLY A 82 14.60 2.65 2.95
N THR A 83 13.47 3.32 2.74
CA THR A 83 12.27 3.11 3.53
C THR A 83 11.60 1.78 3.19
N MET A 84 11.59 1.35 1.92
CA MET A 84 11.07 0.02 1.54
C MET A 84 11.89 -1.14 2.10
N ALA A 85 13.22 -1.04 2.13
CA ALA A 85 14.06 -2.04 2.78
C ALA A 85 13.78 -2.12 4.29
N LEU A 86 13.63 -0.96 4.95
CA LEU A 86 13.24 -0.89 6.36
C LEU A 86 11.84 -1.45 6.60
N GLY A 87 10.88 -1.18 5.71
CA GLY A 87 9.53 -1.74 5.76
C GLY A 87 9.52 -3.26 5.61
N THR A 88 10.37 -3.80 4.72
CA THR A 88 10.56 -5.26 4.56
C THR A 88 11.15 -5.89 5.82
N LEU A 89 12.23 -5.31 6.36
CA LEU A 89 12.85 -5.78 7.60
C LEU A 89 11.87 -5.72 8.77
N TYR A 90 11.10 -4.63 8.86
CA TYR A 90 10.09 -4.46 9.87
C TYR A 90 8.99 -5.53 9.76
N ALA A 91 8.43 -5.78 8.57
CA ALA A 91 7.45 -6.83 8.36
C ALA A 91 8.01 -8.22 8.73
N LEU A 92 9.25 -8.54 8.35
CA LEU A 92 9.92 -9.78 8.78
C LEU A 92 10.06 -9.86 10.31
N SER A 93 10.48 -8.78 10.96
CA SER A 93 10.66 -8.74 12.41
C SER A 93 9.34 -8.99 13.16
N MET A 94 8.22 -8.45 12.66
CA MET A 94 6.89 -8.68 13.21
C MET A 94 6.44 -10.12 12.99
N SER A 95 6.67 -10.67 11.79
CA SER A 95 6.38 -12.08 11.49
C SER A 95 7.13 -13.03 12.43
N VAL A 96 8.44 -12.81 12.62
CA VAL A 96 9.26 -13.60 13.55
C VAL A 96 8.78 -13.45 14.99
N SER A 97 8.47 -12.22 15.42
CA SER A 97 7.96 -11.97 16.78
C SER A 97 6.65 -12.70 17.05
N CYS A 98 5.70 -12.67 16.10
CA CYS A 98 4.47 -13.45 16.18
C CYS A 98 4.74 -14.96 16.23
N ALA A 99 5.72 -15.45 15.46
CA ALA A 99 6.08 -16.88 15.42
C ALA A 99 6.70 -17.34 16.74
N THR A 100 7.63 -16.55 17.30
CA THR A 100 8.23 -16.80 18.61
C THR A 100 7.15 -16.81 19.69
N PHE A 101 6.23 -15.84 19.68
CA PHE A 101 5.16 -15.78 20.68
C PHE A 101 4.18 -16.97 20.53
N ALA A 102 3.83 -17.35 19.31
CA ALA A 102 3.00 -18.53 19.04
C ALA A 102 3.66 -19.82 19.56
N ALA A 103 4.98 -19.97 19.42
CA ALA A 103 5.72 -21.13 19.91
C ALA A 103 5.76 -21.23 21.45
N THR A 104 5.66 -20.09 22.15
CA THR A 104 5.64 -20.05 23.62
C THR A 104 4.27 -20.29 24.24
N LEU A 105 3.19 -20.15 23.47
CA LEU A 105 1.83 -20.33 23.98
C LEU A 105 1.37 -21.79 23.88
N ALA A 106 0.58 -22.22 24.87
CA ALA A 106 -0.12 -23.50 24.80
C ALA A 106 -1.13 -23.48 23.63
N LYS A 107 -1.31 -24.63 22.96
CA LYS A 107 -2.19 -24.77 21.78
C LYS A 107 -3.59 -24.22 22.10
N GLY A 108 -4.02 -23.20 21.35
CA GLY A 108 -5.33 -22.58 21.51
C GLY A 108 -5.67 -21.61 20.38
N PRO A 109 -6.86 -20.97 20.44
CA PRO A 109 -7.30 -20.00 19.41
C PRO A 109 -6.34 -18.81 19.27
N GLN A 110 -5.62 -18.46 20.33
CA GLN A 110 -4.61 -17.40 20.35
C GLN A 110 -3.39 -17.76 19.48
N THR A 111 -2.94 -19.01 19.55
CA THR A 111 -1.86 -19.53 18.70
C THR A 111 -2.26 -19.48 17.23
N ILE A 112 -3.51 -19.82 16.90
CA ILE A 112 -4.02 -19.76 15.52
C ILE A 112 -4.01 -18.32 15.01
N ALA A 113 -4.52 -17.36 15.80
CA ALA A 113 -4.50 -15.95 15.45
C ALA A 113 -3.07 -15.44 15.18
N LEU A 114 -2.12 -15.79 16.05
CA LEU A 114 -0.71 -15.44 15.88
C LEU A 114 -0.11 -16.06 14.61
N LEU A 115 -0.41 -17.32 14.28
CA LEU A 115 0.07 -17.95 13.05
C LEU A 115 -0.51 -17.27 11.79
N CYS A 116 -1.77 -16.83 11.83
CA CYS A 116 -2.33 -16.01 10.75
C CYS A 116 -1.56 -14.69 10.60
N TYR A 117 -1.13 -14.08 11.71
CA TYR A 117 -0.31 -12.86 11.69
C TYR A 117 1.10 -13.11 11.15
N VAL A 118 1.72 -14.25 11.50
CA VAL A 118 3.00 -14.69 10.91
C VAL A 118 2.90 -14.69 9.40
N LEU A 119 1.89 -15.37 8.86
CA LEU A 119 1.66 -15.45 7.41
C LEU A 119 1.43 -14.07 6.79
N ALA A 120 0.57 -13.24 7.40
CA ALA A 120 0.25 -11.92 6.86
C ALA A 120 1.49 -11.02 6.78
N TYR A 121 2.28 -10.94 7.86
CA TYR A 121 3.50 -10.15 7.85
C TYR A 121 4.59 -10.73 6.92
N ALA A 122 4.66 -12.06 6.76
CA ALA A 122 5.55 -12.69 5.79
C ALA A 122 5.16 -12.32 4.34
N ILE A 123 3.86 -12.30 4.02
CA ILE A 123 3.35 -11.88 2.71
C ILE A 123 3.72 -10.43 2.44
N ILE A 124 3.51 -9.53 3.42
CA ILE A 124 3.89 -8.12 3.30
C ILE A 124 5.39 -7.99 3.02
N ALA A 125 6.24 -8.72 3.75
CA ALA A 125 7.68 -8.71 3.54
C ALA A 125 8.06 -9.18 2.12
N ILE A 126 7.42 -10.23 1.61
CA ILE A 126 7.66 -10.72 0.24
C ILE A 126 7.25 -9.67 -0.79
N ILE A 127 6.10 -9.02 -0.61
CA ILE A 127 5.63 -7.96 -1.51
C ILE A 127 6.64 -6.80 -1.53
N LEU A 128 7.02 -6.28 -0.37
CA LEU A 128 7.96 -5.16 -0.28
C LEU A 128 9.34 -5.51 -0.82
N GLY A 129 9.85 -6.71 -0.52
CA GLY A 129 11.11 -7.21 -1.06
C GLY A 129 11.07 -7.40 -2.57
N TYR A 130 9.94 -7.85 -3.12
CA TYR A 130 9.73 -7.95 -4.56
C TYR A 130 9.73 -6.56 -5.23
N ILE A 131 9.02 -5.60 -4.64
CA ILE A 131 9.01 -4.19 -5.10
C ILE A 131 10.45 -3.66 -5.12
N GLU A 132 11.19 -3.82 -4.03
CA GLU A 132 12.58 -3.37 -3.92
C GLU A 132 13.48 -4.03 -4.98
N TYR A 133 13.35 -5.34 -5.19
CA TYR A 133 14.10 -6.08 -6.20
C TYR A 133 13.85 -5.54 -7.62
N GLN A 134 12.58 -5.33 -7.97
CA GLN A 134 12.21 -4.75 -9.27
C GLN A 134 12.77 -3.33 -9.44
N GLU A 135 12.78 -2.54 -8.37
CA GLU A 135 13.37 -1.20 -8.38
C GLU A 135 14.89 -1.22 -8.60
N ARG A 136 15.59 -2.20 -8.03
CA ARG A 136 17.05 -2.38 -8.23
C ARG A 136 17.38 -2.76 -9.66
N LEU A 137 16.62 -3.68 -10.25
CA LEU A 137 16.81 -4.08 -11.66
C LEU A 137 16.68 -2.89 -12.61
N LYS A 138 15.72 -1.98 -12.37
CA LYS A 138 15.53 -0.80 -13.23
C LYS A 138 16.69 0.21 -13.22
N THR A 139 17.53 0.23 -12.18
CA THR A 139 18.66 1.19 -12.09
C THR A 139 20.04 0.60 -12.34
N HIS A 140 20.15 -0.72 -12.40
CA HIS A 140 21.44 -1.40 -12.57
C HIS A 140 21.44 -2.41 -13.72
N GLY A 141 20.32 -2.55 -14.42
CA GLY A 141 20.19 -3.35 -15.65
C GLY A 141 20.37 -2.51 -16.91
#